data_AF-X1C166-F1
#
_entry.id   AF-X1C166-F1
#
_cell.length_a   1.000
_cell.length_b   1.000
_cell.length_c   1.000
_cell.angle_alpha   90.00
_cell.angle_beta   90.00
_cell.angle_gamma   90.00
#
_symmetry.space_group_name_H-M   'P 1'
#
loop_
_entity.id
_entity.type
_entity.pdbx_description
1 polymer ?
#
loop_
_entity_poly.entity_id
_entity_poly.type
_entity_poly.pdbx_seq_one_letter_code
_entity_poly.pdbx_strand_id
1 'polypeptide(L)'
;MQGYLKPAPGGIDAEYAWTKPGGKGTGIKLIDIEGAWNFDHEDLQENQSGLAGGTMTTNQCWINHGTSVLGEIGGDENDIGITGIAPECDQRGYSKFGPGNSTAEAIRGAADLLSPGDIILIEIHYAGPDAPDPLHSQEGYIAIEWYPHEFLAIKYATSKGIIVVEAAGNGSRDLDAAVFQGRFDRSNRDSGAILVGAGAPPSGNYGPDRSRLGFSNWGSL
;
A
#
# COMPACT_ATOMS: atom_id res chain seq x y z
N MET A 1 -1.37 -6.03 -22.20
CA MET A 1 -1.26 -4.57 -22.43
C MET A 1 -1.59 -3.86 -21.13
N GLN A 2 -0.65 -3.08 -20.57
CA GLN A 2 -0.79 -2.40 -19.27
C GLN A 2 -1.38 -0.99 -19.44
N GLY A 3 -2.68 -0.91 -19.74
CA GLY A 3 -3.35 0.38 -20.00
C GLY A 3 -3.26 1.38 -18.85
N TYR A 4 -3.12 0.91 -17.61
CA TYR A 4 -3.03 1.74 -16.41
C TYR A 4 -1.77 2.63 -16.35
N LEU A 5 -0.72 2.31 -17.11
CA LEU A 5 0.48 3.13 -17.21
C LEU A 5 0.32 4.34 -18.16
N LYS A 6 -0.72 4.32 -19.01
CA LYS A 6 -1.00 5.36 -20.01
C LYS A 6 -1.59 6.63 -19.38
N PRO A 7 -1.69 7.74 -20.13
CA PRO A 7 -2.32 8.97 -19.63
C PRO A 7 -3.79 8.81 -19.20
N ALA A 8 -4.26 9.78 -18.43
CA ALA A 8 -5.67 9.92 -18.11
C ALA A 8 -6.55 10.02 -19.39
N PRO A 9 -7.80 9.51 -19.36
CA PRO A 9 -8.46 8.93 -18.20
C PRO A 9 -8.07 7.46 -17.93
N GLY A 10 -7.42 6.81 -18.91
CA GLY A 10 -7.09 5.38 -18.93
C GLY A 10 -6.07 4.87 -17.91
N GLY A 11 -5.25 5.77 -17.36
CA GLY A 11 -4.21 5.40 -16.41
C GLY A 11 -3.69 6.59 -15.61
N ILE A 12 -2.51 6.39 -15.03
CA ILE A 12 -1.84 7.35 -14.12
C ILE A 12 -0.70 8.14 -14.79
N ASP A 13 -0.49 7.95 -16.10
CA ASP A 13 0.55 8.64 -16.88
C ASP A 13 2.00 8.35 -16.41
N ALA A 14 2.25 7.11 -15.97
CA ALA A 14 3.57 6.65 -15.54
C ALA A 14 4.61 6.76 -16.67
N GLU A 15 4.22 6.45 -17.91
CA GLU A 15 5.12 6.55 -19.06
C GLU A 15 5.61 7.98 -19.31
N TYR A 16 4.78 8.99 -19.04
CA TYR A 16 5.23 10.37 -19.09
C TYR A 16 6.23 10.68 -17.97
N ALA A 17 5.97 10.18 -16.74
CA ALA A 17 6.89 10.33 -15.62
C ALA A 17 8.27 9.75 -15.96
N TRP A 18 8.33 8.59 -16.61
CA TRP A 18 9.58 7.94 -17.05
C TRP A 18 10.44 8.80 -17.99
N THR A 19 9.87 9.82 -18.65
CA THR A 19 10.63 10.79 -19.46
C THR A 19 11.39 11.83 -18.63
N LYS A 20 11.16 11.88 -17.31
CA LYS A 20 11.78 12.81 -16.37
C LYS A 20 12.88 12.11 -15.57
N PRO A 21 13.97 12.81 -15.21
CA PRO A 21 14.99 12.25 -14.32
C PRO A 21 14.38 11.73 -13.02
N GLY A 22 14.69 10.48 -12.66
CA GLY A 22 14.14 9.81 -11.47
C GLY A 22 12.69 9.35 -11.59
N GLY A 23 12.02 9.58 -12.73
CA GLY A 23 10.61 9.25 -12.91
C GLY A 23 10.29 7.75 -12.92
N LYS A 24 11.30 6.90 -13.07
CA LYS A 24 11.21 5.44 -12.90
C LYS A 24 11.48 4.96 -11.47
N GLY A 25 11.77 5.87 -10.54
CA GLY A 25 12.05 5.52 -9.13
C GLY A 25 13.53 5.36 -8.77
N THR A 26 14.46 5.69 -9.67
CA THR A 26 15.90 5.55 -9.44
C THR A 26 16.34 6.18 -8.11
N GLY A 27 16.97 5.39 -7.24
CA GLY A 27 17.50 5.87 -5.97
C GLY A 27 16.46 6.03 -4.86
N ILE A 28 15.21 5.67 -5.10
CA ILE A 28 14.16 5.59 -4.08
C ILE A 28 14.09 4.17 -3.54
N LYS A 29 13.98 4.05 -2.22
CA LYS A 29 13.68 2.78 -1.56
C LYS A 29 12.20 2.72 -1.21
N LEU A 30 11.61 1.55 -1.41
CA LEU A 30 10.27 1.24 -0.97
C LEU A 30 10.30 0.01 -0.07
N ILE A 31 9.68 0.12 1.10
CA ILE A 31 9.41 -1.04 1.96
C ILE A 31 7.91 -1.27 2.03
N ASP A 32 7.48 -2.43 1.53
CA ASP A 32 6.12 -2.92 1.65
C ASP A 32 5.91 -3.61 3.02
N ILE A 33 4.85 -3.23 3.73
CA ILE A 33 4.48 -3.80 5.03
C ILE A 33 3.37 -4.83 4.82
N GLU A 34 3.74 -6.11 4.78
CA GLU A 34 2.80 -7.19 4.47
C GLU A 34 3.11 -8.50 5.24
N GLY A 35 2.54 -9.63 4.81
CA GLY A 35 2.77 -10.96 5.36
C GLY A 35 3.95 -11.71 4.74
N ALA A 36 4.07 -11.75 3.41
CA ALA A 36 5.09 -12.51 2.69
C ALA A 36 5.15 -12.13 1.20
N TRP A 37 6.24 -12.53 0.52
CA TRP A 37 6.50 -12.29 -0.89
C TRP A 37 7.22 -13.48 -1.52
N ASN A 38 7.16 -13.60 -2.85
CA ASN A 38 8.05 -14.44 -3.64
C ASN A 38 9.16 -13.56 -4.23
N PHE A 39 10.28 -13.43 -3.51
CA PHE A 39 11.47 -12.71 -4.01
C PHE A 39 12.24 -13.47 -5.10
N ASP A 40 11.84 -14.71 -5.41
CA ASP A 40 12.40 -15.52 -6.51
C ASP A 40 11.48 -15.49 -7.76
N HIS A 41 10.53 -14.56 -7.83
CA HIS A 41 9.63 -14.42 -8.99
C HIS A 41 10.42 -13.96 -10.23
N GLU A 42 10.18 -14.60 -11.38
CA GLU A 42 10.96 -14.40 -12.62
C GLU A 42 10.95 -12.96 -13.16
N ASP A 43 9.94 -12.19 -12.79
CA ASP A 43 9.71 -10.80 -13.21
C ASP A 43 9.97 -9.76 -12.08
N LEU A 44 10.63 -10.21 -11.00
CA LEU A 44 11.04 -9.40 -9.84
C LEU A 44 12.46 -9.80 -9.42
N GLN A 45 13.37 -9.88 -10.38
CA GLN A 45 14.77 -10.22 -10.15
C GLN A 45 15.66 -8.97 -10.08
N GLU A 46 15.19 -7.84 -10.61
CA GLU A 46 15.89 -6.57 -10.58
C GLU A 46 15.35 -5.69 -9.45
N ASN A 47 16.21 -4.79 -8.95
CA ASN A 47 15.86 -3.74 -7.98
C ASN A 47 15.03 -4.21 -6.77
N GLN A 48 15.26 -5.44 -6.30
CA GLN A 48 14.70 -5.95 -5.04
C GLN A 48 15.81 -6.39 -4.09
N SER A 49 15.65 -6.04 -2.81
CA SER A 49 16.62 -6.32 -1.74
C SER A 49 16.04 -7.21 -0.64
N GLY A 50 15.05 -8.03 -1.00
CA GLY A 50 14.48 -9.11 -0.21
C GLY A 50 13.79 -8.65 1.07
N LEU A 51 13.82 -9.52 2.08
CA LEU A 51 13.21 -9.27 3.38
C LEU A 51 14.04 -8.23 4.18
N ALA A 52 13.40 -7.12 4.52
CA ALA A 52 13.94 -6.08 5.40
C ALA A 52 13.85 -6.44 6.88
N GLY A 53 12.83 -7.20 7.27
CA GLY A 53 12.63 -7.64 8.64
C GLY A 53 11.41 -8.53 8.83
N GLY A 54 11.29 -9.08 10.04
CA GLY A 54 10.22 -10.00 10.42
C GLY A 54 10.40 -11.43 9.91
N THR A 55 9.31 -12.17 9.84
CA THR A 55 9.30 -13.58 9.40
C THR A 55 8.15 -13.82 8.44
N MET A 56 8.46 -14.12 7.18
CA MET A 56 7.44 -14.42 6.18
C MET A 56 6.59 -15.63 6.57
N THR A 57 5.28 -15.51 6.44
CA THR A 57 4.37 -16.66 6.54
C THR A 57 4.50 -17.54 5.30
N THR A 58 4.24 -18.84 5.44
CA THR A 58 4.18 -19.79 4.32
C THR A 58 2.80 -19.86 3.66
N ASN A 59 1.85 -19.03 4.13
CA ASN A 59 0.51 -18.99 3.57
C ASN A 59 0.51 -18.32 2.18
N GLN A 60 0.09 -19.10 1.18
CA GLN A 60 0.12 -18.69 -0.22
C GLN A 60 -0.69 -17.42 -0.53
N CYS A 61 -1.78 -17.14 0.20
CA CYS A 61 -2.56 -15.92 -0.02
C CYS A 61 -1.74 -14.67 0.28
N TRP A 62 -0.92 -14.69 1.34
CA TRP A 62 -0.04 -13.57 1.69
C TRP A 62 1.10 -13.44 0.68
N ILE A 63 1.71 -14.57 0.29
CA ILE A 63 2.78 -14.60 -0.73
C ILE A 63 2.27 -14.00 -2.04
N ASN A 64 1.10 -14.44 -2.52
CA ASN A 64 0.51 -13.94 -3.75
C ASN A 64 0.15 -12.46 -3.66
N HIS A 65 -0.40 -12.01 -2.52
CA HIS A 65 -0.78 -10.62 -2.31
C HIS A 65 0.44 -9.70 -2.39
N GLY A 66 1.44 -9.91 -1.54
CA GLY A 66 2.65 -9.08 -1.52
C GLY A 66 3.42 -9.15 -2.84
N THR A 67 3.53 -10.32 -3.47
CA THR A 67 4.20 -10.45 -4.79
C THR A 67 3.48 -9.64 -5.87
N SER A 68 2.14 -9.63 -5.86
CA SER A 68 1.36 -8.87 -6.84
C SER A 68 1.62 -7.38 -6.70
N VAL A 69 1.72 -6.89 -5.47
CA VAL A 69 1.99 -5.48 -5.17
C VAL A 69 3.40 -5.08 -5.60
N LEU A 70 4.42 -5.88 -5.28
CA LEU A 70 5.78 -5.61 -5.76
C LEU A 70 5.83 -5.57 -7.30
N GLY A 71 5.00 -6.36 -7.98
CA GLY A 71 4.80 -6.29 -9.42
C GLY A 71 4.20 -4.95 -9.88
N GLU A 72 3.09 -4.51 -9.28
CA GLU A 72 2.45 -3.24 -9.63
C GLU A 72 3.41 -2.05 -9.53
N ILE A 73 4.31 -2.09 -8.54
CA ILE A 73 5.25 -1.01 -8.26
C ILE A 73 6.51 -1.15 -9.10
N GLY A 74 7.21 -2.28 -9.02
CA GLY A 74 8.53 -2.43 -9.62
C GLY A 74 8.75 -3.78 -10.28
N GLY A 75 7.73 -4.31 -10.95
CA GLY A 75 7.94 -5.35 -11.97
C GLY A 75 9.04 -4.95 -12.95
N ASP A 76 9.90 -5.89 -13.28
CA ASP A 76 11.12 -5.66 -14.06
C ASP A 76 10.79 -5.08 -15.46
N GLU A 77 11.65 -4.20 -15.99
CA GLU A 77 11.52 -3.71 -17.37
C GLU A 77 12.21 -4.68 -18.34
N ASN A 78 11.49 -5.73 -18.74
CA ASN A 78 12.02 -6.81 -19.59
C ASN A 78 11.01 -7.28 -20.68
N ASP A 79 11.30 -8.41 -21.35
CA ASP A 79 10.47 -8.98 -22.43
C ASP A 79 9.40 -9.99 -21.95
N ILE A 80 9.22 -10.16 -20.64
CA ILE A 80 8.22 -11.04 -20.01
C ILE A 80 7.28 -10.24 -19.10
N GLY A 81 6.24 -10.89 -18.60
CA GLY A 81 5.40 -10.33 -17.53
C GLY A 81 4.88 -8.91 -17.74
N ILE A 82 5.19 -8.02 -16.78
CA ILE A 82 4.70 -6.65 -16.67
C ILE A 82 5.81 -5.70 -16.22
N THR A 83 5.77 -4.44 -16.67
CA THR A 83 6.64 -3.38 -16.12
C THR A 83 5.95 -2.63 -14.99
N GLY A 84 6.57 -2.51 -13.82
CA GLY A 84 6.02 -1.75 -12.69
C GLY A 84 5.86 -0.26 -12.97
N ILE A 85 5.12 0.46 -12.12
CA ILE A 85 4.95 1.93 -12.19
C ILE A 85 6.30 2.66 -12.02
N ALA A 86 7.16 2.16 -11.14
CA ALA A 86 8.49 2.67 -10.81
C ALA A 86 9.50 1.51 -10.82
N PRO A 87 9.85 0.96 -12.00
CA PRO A 87 10.63 -0.26 -12.13
C PRO A 87 12.10 -0.14 -11.65
N GLU A 88 12.58 1.06 -11.38
CA GLU A 88 13.94 1.33 -10.90
C GLU A 88 14.02 1.66 -9.40
N CYS A 89 12.92 1.52 -8.65
CA CYS A 89 12.95 1.66 -7.19
C CYS A 89 13.47 0.38 -6.51
N ASP A 90 14.24 0.53 -5.42
CA ASP A 90 14.71 -0.61 -4.61
C ASP A 90 13.62 -1.09 -3.67
N GLN A 91 13.01 -2.24 -3.99
CA GLN A 91 11.87 -2.80 -3.28
C GLN A 91 12.30 -3.82 -2.22
N ARG A 92 11.68 -3.74 -1.03
CA ARG A 92 11.85 -4.73 0.04
C ARG A 92 10.52 -5.00 0.71
N GLY A 93 10.40 -6.18 1.32
CA GLY A 93 9.26 -6.51 2.18
C GLY A 93 9.64 -6.47 3.66
N TYR A 94 8.77 -6.00 4.53
CA TYR A 94 8.90 -6.14 5.98
C TYR A 94 7.69 -6.88 6.54
N SER A 95 7.89 -8.12 6.98
CA SER A 95 6.77 -8.93 7.44
C SER A 95 6.29 -8.51 8.82
N LYS A 96 4.97 -8.28 8.95
CA LYS A 96 4.33 -8.04 10.25
C LYS A 96 4.28 -9.27 11.16
N PHE A 97 4.67 -10.44 10.67
CA PHE A 97 4.74 -11.68 11.43
C PHE A 97 6.14 -11.93 12.00
N GLY A 98 6.23 -12.85 12.96
CA GLY A 98 7.45 -13.22 13.67
C GLY A 98 7.38 -12.91 15.17
N PRO A 99 8.31 -13.46 15.97
CA PRO A 99 8.33 -13.22 17.42
C PRO A 99 8.47 -11.74 17.76
N GLY A 100 7.48 -11.18 18.47
CA GLY A 100 7.47 -9.78 18.88
C GLY A 100 7.07 -8.78 17.79
N ASN A 101 6.74 -9.23 16.59
CA ASN A 101 6.28 -8.35 15.51
C ASN A 101 4.78 -8.08 15.57
N SER A 102 4.43 -6.88 15.13
CA SER A 102 3.09 -6.39 14.84
C SER A 102 3.19 -5.47 13.62
N THR A 103 2.06 -5.02 13.07
CA THR A 103 2.09 -4.02 12.00
C THR A 103 2.77 -2.73 12.44
N ALA A 104 2.49 -2.25 13.65
CA ALA A 104 3.17 -1.07 14.21
C ALA A 104 4.69 -1.25 14.32
N GLU A 105 5.16 -2.43 14.78
CA GLU A 105 6.61 -2.72 14.84
C GLU A 105 7.23 -2.85 13.45
N ALA A 106 6.50 -3.41 12.48
CA ALA A 106 6.97 -3.49 11.10
C ALA A 106 7.13 -2.10 10.47
N ILE A 107 6.15 -1.21 10.66
CA ILE A 107 6.22 0.18 10.20
C ILE A 107 7.41 0.91 10.85
N ARG A 108 7.59 0.77 12.17
CA ARG A 108 8.73 1.37 12.88
C ARG A 108 10.06 0.83 12.37
N GLY A 109 10.18 -0.48 12.23
CA GLY A 109 11.39 -1.15 11.75
C GLY A 109 11.73 -0.77 10.30
N ALA A 110 10.73 -0.70 9.42
CA ALA A 110 10.89 -0.19 8.06
C ALA A 110 11.36 1.26 8.06
N ALA A 111 10.74 2.11 8.90
CA ALA A 111 11.13 3.50 9.02
C ALA A 111 12.57 3.70 9.51
N ASP A 112 13.13 2.76 10.26
CA ASP A 112 14.53 2.78 10.72
C ASP A 112 15.55 2.37 9.65
N LEU A 113 15.08 1.78 8.54
CA LEU A 113 15.92 1.39 7.41
C LEU A 113 15.89 2.41 6.26
N LEU A 114 14.99 3.39 6.33
CA LEU A 114 14.69 4.36 5.29
C LEU A 114 15.19 5.78 5.63
N SER A 115 15.38 6.58 4.59
CA SER A 115 15.77 7.99 4.64
C SER A 115 14.63 8.92 4.23
N PRO A 116 14.72 10.23 4.51
CA PRO A 116 13.73 11.19 4.03
C PRO A 116 13.55 11.10 2.50
N GLY A 117 12.30 11.01 2.04
CA GLY A 117 11.93 10.83 0.64
C GLY A 117 11.72 9.37 0.19
N ASP A 118 12.18 8.39 0.96
CA ASP A 118 11.84 6.98 0.74
C ASP A 118 10.38 6.69 1.13
N ILE A 119 9.89 5.51 0.73
CA ILE A 119 8.47 5.15 0.81
C ILE A 119 8.24 3.93 1.71
N ILE A 120 7.20 4.01 2.54
CA ILE A 120 6.56 2.84 3.15
C ILE A 120 5.18 2.67 2.51
N LEU A 121 4.90 1.48 2.01
CA LEU A 121 3.57 1.10 1.54
C LEU A 121 2.90 0.18 2.56
N ILE A 122 1.62 0.44 2.83
CA ILE A 122 0.83 -0.35 3.78
C ILE A 122 -0.53 -0.70 3.18
N GLU A 123 -0.69 -1.96 2.81
CA GLU A 123 -1.91 -2.53 2.22
C GLU A 123 -2.60 -3.53 3.13
N ILE A 124 -2.28 -3.44 4.42
CA ILE A 124 -2.99 -4.10 5.51
C ILE A 124 -4.19 -3.23 5.91
N HIS A 125 -5.31 -3.89 6.23
CA HIS A 125 -6.47 -3.28 6.85
C HIS A 125 -6.99 -4.14 8.00
N TYR A 126 -7.83 -3.57 8.88
CA TYR A 126 -8.40 -4.29 10.03
C TYR A 126 -9.89 -4.04 10.17
N ALA A 127 -10.60 -4.99 10.80
CA ALA A 127 -12.03 -4.90 11.07
C ALA A 127 -12.34 -3.74 12.04
N GLY A 128 -13.01 -2.70 11.54
CA GLY A 128 -13.38 -1.51 12.31
C GLY A 128 -14.42 -1.76 13.39
N PRO A 129 -14.74 -0.75 14.21
CA PRO A 129 -15.72 -0.85 15.30
C PRO A 129 -17.15 -1.21 14.87
N ASP A 130 -17.48 -1.06 13.58
CA ASP A 130 -18.78 -1.39 12.99
C ASP A 130 -18.70 -2.56 11.99
N ALA A 131 -17.62 -3.35 12.05
CA ALA A 131 -17.52 -4.58 11.29
C ALA A 131 -18.55 -5.60 11.81
N PRO A 132 -19.19 -6.38 10.92
CA PRO A 132 -20.19 -7.37 11.31
C PRO A 132 -19.56 -8.52 12.12
N ASP A 133 -20.34 -9.08 13.05
CA ASP A 133 -20.00 -10.31 13.77
C ASP A 133 -21.13 -11.34 13.59
N PRO A 134 -20.91 -12.45 12.84
CA PRO A 134 -19.64 -12.86 12.24
C PRO A 134 -19.22 -11.99 11.05
N LEU A 135 -17.92 -11.92 10.79
CA LEU A 135 -17.38 -11.21 9.64
C LEU A 135 -17.89 -11.81 8.32
N HIS A 136 -18.29 -10.92 7.40
CA HIS A 136 -18.66 -11.25 6.03
C HIS A 136 -17.58 -10.74 5.08
N SER A 137 -16.58 -11.58 4.77
CA SER A 137 -15.43 -11.20 3.95
C SER A 137 -14.70 -9.97 4.55
N GLN A 138 -14.49 -8.91 3.77
CA GLN A 138 -13.81 -7.68 4.19
C GLN A 138 -14.77 -6.56 4.61
N GLU A 139 -16.08 -6.82 4.72
CA GLU A 139 -17.03 -5.80 5.14
C GLU A 139 -16.65 -5.19 6.50
N GLY A 140 -16.66 -3.86 6.59
CA GLY A 140 -16.25 -3.12 7.79
C GLY A 140 -14.74 -3.04 8.03
N TYR A 141 -13.89 -3.54 7.14
CA TYR A 141 -12.44 -3.32 7.26
C TYR A 141 -12.05 -1.89 6.89
N ILE A 142 -11.23 -1.27 7.74
CA ILE A 142 -10.81 0.13 7.65
C ILE A 142 -9.28 0.25 7.66
N ALA A 143 -8.82 1.42 7.27
CA ALA A 143 -7.41 1.80 7.34
C ALA A 143 -6.87 1.64 8.77
N ILE A 144 -5.64 1.15 8.84
CA ILE A 144 -5.03 0.76 10.11
C ILE A 144 -4.70 1.96 10.98
N GLU A 145 -4.54 3.16 10.40
CA GLU A 145 -4.30 4.35 11.20
C GLU A 145 -5.43 4.66 12.18
N TRP A 146 -6.63 4.07 12.06
CA TRP A 146 -7.65 4.20 13.12
C TRP A 146 -7.17 3.67 14.49
N TYR A 147 -6.31 2.66 14.49
CA TYR A 147 -5.77 2.02 15.68
C TYR A 147 -4.61 2.84 16.27
N PRO A 148 -4.51 2.99 17.61
CA PRO A 148 -3.52 3.88 18.21
C PRO A 148 -2.07 3.51 17.92
N HIS A 149 -1.73 2.22 17.90
CA HIS A 149 -0.34 1.78 17.72
C HIS A 149 0.15 2.02 16.30
N GLU A 150 -0.67 1.65 15.31
CA GLU A 150 -0.39 1.84 13.89
C GLU A 150 -0.29 3.33 13.55
N PHE A 151 -1.19 4.16 14.05
CA PHE A 151 -1.07 5.61 13.89
C PHE A 151 0.22 6.20 14.45
N LEU A 152 0.62 5.79 15.66
CA LEU A 152 1.86 6.28 16.25
C LEU A 152 3.08 5.83 15.45
N ALA A 153 3.06 4.60 14.92
CA ALA A 153 4.13 4.10 14.05
C ALA A 153 4.17 4.84 12.70
N ILE A 154 3.02 5.11 12.08
CA ILE A 154 2.92 5.92 10.86
C ILE A 154 3.41 7.34 11.13
N LYS A 155 2.97 7.96 12.24
CA LYS A 155 3.40 9.31 12.62
C LYS A 155 4.91 9.36 12.89
N TYR A 156 5.47 8.30 13.46
CA TYR A 156 6.93 8.17 13.62
C TYR A 156 7.62 8.15 12.25
N ALA A 157 7.16 7.31 11.32
CA ALA A 157 7.73 7.23 9.97
C ALA A 157 7.66 8.59 9.25
N THR A 158 6.49 9.22 9.21
CA THR A 158 6.32 10.53 8.54
C THR A 158 7.13 11.64 9.21
N SER A 159 7.33 11.58 10.54
CA SER A 159 8.21 12.53 11.25
C SER A 159 9.68 12.43 10.84
N LYS A 160 10.11 11.29 10.29
CA LYS A 160 11.44 11.09 9.70
C LYS A 160 11.53 11.55 8.26
N GLY A 161 10.47 12.13 7.70
CA GLY A 161 10.41 12.56 6.30
C GLY A 161 10.16 11.42 5.31
N ILE A 162 9.73 10.25 5.79
CA ILE A 162 9.37 9.11 4.96
C ILE A 162 7.94 9.32 4.45
N ILE A 163 7.72 9.03 3.17
CA ILE A 163 6.39 9.06 2.57
C ILE A 163 5.70 7.76 2.94
N VAL A 164 4.57 7.84 3.65
CA VAL A 164 3.76 6.66 3.98
C VAL A 164 2.51 6.68 3.12
N VAL A 165 2.27 5.60 2.39
CA VAL A 165 1.05 5.39 1.61
C VAL A 165 0.31 4.22 2.25
N GLU A 166 -0.97 4.41 2.60
CA GLU A 166 -1.77 3.34 3.19
C GLU A 166 -3.13 3.17 2.50
N ALA A 167 -3.64 1.95 2.48
CA ALA A 167 -4.96 1.65 1.92
C ALA A 167 -6.09 2.15 2.84
N ALA A 168 -7.12 2.77 2.26
CA ALA A 168 -8.32 3.22 2.98
C ALA A 168 -9.12 2.06 3.61
N GLY A 169 -8.93 0.83 3.12
CA GLY A 169 -9.65 -0.37 3.52
C GLY A 169 -10.83 -0.71 2.61
N ASN A 170 -11.23 -1.98 2.64
CA ASN A 170 -12.25 -2.56 1.74
C ASN A 170 -13.59 -2.80 2.46
N GLY A 171 -13.90 -1.97 3.44
CA GLY A 171 -15.05 -2.14 4.34
C GLY A 171 -16.35 -1.53 3.84
N SER A 172 -16.35 -0.82 2.72
CA SER A 172 -17.48 -0.02 2.25
C SER A 172 -17.99 0.97 3.31
N ARG A 173 -17.08 1.65 4.01
CA ARG A 173 -17.38 2.58 5.09
C ARG A 173 -17.10 4.03 4.72
N ASP A 174 -17.99 4.89 5.18
CA ASP A 174 -17.79 6.33 5.27
C ASP A 174 -16.94 6.63 6.51
N LEU A 175 -15.68 6.99 6.31
CA LEU A 175 -14.70 7.26 7.35
C LEU A 175 -15.03 8.53 8.16
N ASP A 176 -15.96 9.37 7.69
CA ASP A 176 -16.50 10.51 8.44
C ASP A 176 -17.57 10.07 9.45
N ALA A 177 -18.02 8.81 9.43
CA ALA A 177 -19.07 8.32 10.30
C ALA A 177 -18.68 8.43 11.78
N ALA A 178 -19.66 8.79 12.61
CA ALA A 178 -19.47 9.03 14.05
C ALA A 178 -18.87 7.83 14.81
N VAL A 179 -19.08 6.60 14.32
CA VAL A 179 -18.49 5.38 14.90
C VAL A 179 -16.96 5.40 14.90
N PHE A 180 -16.33 6.10 13.95
CA PHE A 180 -14.88 6.26 13.87
C PHE A 180 -14.36 7.42 14.73
N GLN A 181 -15.24 8.16 15.41
CA GLN A 181 -14.91 9.16 16.43
C GLN A 181 -13.95 10.25 15.93
N GLY A 182 -14.08 10.64 14.66
CA GLY A 182 -13.24 11.67 14.03
C GLY A 182 -11.74 11.31 14.00
N ARG A 183 -11.38 10.01 14.03
CA ARG A 183 -9.98 9.58 14.02
C ARG A 183 -9.30 9.66 12.66
N PHE A 184 -10.08 9.83 11.60
CA PHE A 184 -9.63 10.10 10.23
C PHE A 184 -9.69 11.59 9.88
N ASP A 185 -10.28 12.43 10.72
CA ASP A 185 -10.26 13.89 10.55
C ASP A 185 -8.85 14.40 10.86
N ARG A 186 -8.17 14.90 9.81
CA ARG A 186 -6.78 15.37 9.92
C ARG A 186 -6.62 16.62 10.77
N SER A 187 -7.69 17.39 10.99
CA SER A 187 -7.67 18.52 11.93
C SER A 187 -7.61 18.08 13.39
N ASN A 188 -8.10 16.87 13.68
CA ASN A 188 -8.04 16.24 14.99
C ASN A 188 -6.79 15.35 15.13
N ARG A 189 -6.46 14.60 14.07
CA ARG A 189 -5.47 13.52 14.12
C ARG A 189 -4.86 13.27 12.75
N ASP A 190 -3.74 13.94 12.46
CA ASP A 190 -3.00 13.76 11.21
C ASP A 190 -1.78 12.85 11.40
N SER A 191 -1.80 11.65 10.81
CA SER A 191 -0.67 10.71 10.78
C SER A 191 0.42 11.19 9.79
N GLY A 192 0.05 12.02 8.82
CA GLY A 192 0.87 12.42 7.68
C GLY A 192 0.91 11.38 6.55
N ALA A 193 0.19 10.26 6.67
CA ALA A 193 0.09 9.29 5.58
C ALA A 193 -0.78 9.81 4.43
N ILE A 194 -0.56 9.22 3.25
CA ILE A 194 -1.40 9.36 2.09
C ILE A 194 -2.37 8.18 2.12
N LEU A 195 -3.63 8.46 2.47
CA LEU A 195 -4.70 7.47 2.51
C LEU A 195 -5.31 7.27 1.11
N VAL A 196 -5.28 6.05 0.58
CA VAL A 196 -5.66 5.75 -0.81
C VAL A 196 -6.86 4.83 -0.89
N GLY A 197 -7.95 5.29 -1.53
CA GLY A 197 -9.12 4.48 -1.88
C GLY A 197 -9.00 3.87 -3.29
N ALA A 198 -9.87 2.91 -3.60
CA ALA A 198 -9.85 2.18 -4.87
C ALA A 198 -10.85 2.75 -5.91
N GLY A 199 -10.34 3.08 -7.09
CA GLY A 199 -11.10 3.59 -8.23
C GLY A 199 -11.39 2.53 -9.30
N ALA A 200 -12.54 2.64 -9.96
CA ALA A 200 -12.96 1.72 -11.01
C ALA A 200 -12.10 1.89 -12.27
N PRO A 201 -11.77 0.79 -12.96
CA PRO A 201 -10.93 0.83 -14.15
C PRO A 201 -11.67 1.48 -15.35
N PRO A 202 -10.91 2.00 -16.33
CA PRO A 202 -11.47 2.67 -17.52
C PRO A 202 -12.31 1.77 -18.43
N SER A 203 -12.20 0.44 -18.27
CA SER A 203 -13.01 -0.50 -19.04
C SER A 203 -14.50 -0.38 -18.77
N GLY A 204 -14.91 0.34 -17.72
CA GLY A 204 -16.29 0.40 -17.25
C GLY A 204 -16.71 -0.85 -16.47
N ASN A 205 -15.80 -1.82 -16.32
CA ASN A 205 -16.01 -2.94 -15.42
C ASN A 205 -16.07 -2.37 -13.99
N TYR A 206 -17.07 -2.78 -13.21
CA TYR A 206 -17.26 -2.39 -11.81
C TYR A 206 -17.73 -0.95 -11.55
N GLY A 207 -18.01 -0.14 -12.58
CA GLY A 207 -18.59 1.19 -12.45
C GLY A 207 -18.07 2.17 -13.51
N PRO A 208 -18.54 3.43 -13.50
CA PRO A 208 -17.94 4.49 -14.32
C PRO A 208 -16.44 4.63 -14.06
N ASP A 209 -15.67 4.96 -15.09
CA ASP A 209 -14.22 5.19 -14.97
C ASP A 209 -13.91 6.16 -13.81
N ARG A 210 -12.95 5.79 -12.97
CA ARG A 210 -12.51 6.54 -11.77
C ARG A 210 -13.57 6.73 -10.68
N SER A 211 -14.74 6.10 -10.80
CA SER A 211 -15.70 6.07 -9.68
C SER A 211 -15.16 5.22 -8.54
N ARG A 212 -15.64 5.47 -7.32
CA ARG A 212 -15.30 4.63 -6.17
C ARG A 212 -15.78 3.19 -6.40
N LEU A 213 -14.88 2.22 -6.23
CA LEU A 213 -15.29 0.81 -6.20
C LEU A 213 -16.16 0.53 -4.98
N GLY A 214 -17.17 -0.33 -5.14
CA GLY A 214 -18.18 -0.58 -4.11
C GLY A 214 -17.58 -0.90 -2.73
N PHE A 215 -16.49 -1.66 -2.70
CA PHE A 215 -15.79 -2.06 -1.48
C PHE A 215 -14.93 -0.96 -0.84
N SER A 216 -14.47 0.03 -1.61
CA SER A 216 -13.52 1.04 -1.12
C SER A 216 -14.18 1.88 -0.03
N ASN A 217 -13.49 2.10 1.07
CA ASN A 217 -13.86 3.15 2.01
C ASN A 217 -13.70 4.55 1.36
N TRP A 218 -14.39 5.54 1.91
CA TRP A 218 -14.35 6.94 1.48
C TRP A 218 -14.52 7.88 2.67
N GLY A 219 -14.20 9.15 2.50
CA GLY A 219 -14.40 10.18 3.53
C GLY A 219 -13.87 11.52 3.05
N SER A 220 -14.06 12.56 3.84
CA SER A 220 -13.70 13.93 3.49
C SER A 220 -12.21 14.28 3.66
N LEU A 221 -11.50 13.55 4.54
CA LEU A 221 -10.08 13.68 4.95
C LEU A 221 -9.50 15.11 5.06
#